data_AF-A0A0R2V700-F1
#
_entry.id   AF-A0A0R2V700-F1
#
_cell.length_a   1.000
_cell.length_b   1.000
_cell.length_c   1.000
_cell.angle_alpha   90.00
_cell.angle_beta   90.00
_cell.angle_gamma   90.00
#
_symmetry.space_group_name_H-M   'P 1'
#
loop_
_entity.id
_entity.type
_entity.pdbx_description
1 polymer ?
#
loop_
_entity_poly.entity_id
_entity_poly.type
_entity_poly.pdbx_seq_one_letter_code
_entity_poly.pdbx_strand_id
1 'polypeptide(L)'
;TDGESVQVLHPGTHNHHSGPDFSNARIRIGNTLWAGNVELHVTSRQWYEHGHQTDAAYNNVILHVVYRHNLAAFPIPTLELEPYIDHRLLLHFRQMMETGSWIPCAAHHPLPPDLPLTPWLERLSVLRLEEKAIRLHTRLQANTGDWNETAWQLLARSMGNPVNAEPMEQLSRNVPLALLKRHVGQPLEMESILLGTAGMLQGSFGELYPHKMQTDFRHWQKKYNLVTMDGSIWKFGRMRPGHFPTIRISQLAAIVRQTPHLLDSILHLDSKGLQHMLEVAASPYWQEHYHFHKSGDATPRMLGKQMIASIIINSIVPLRLLYAQLTDNTDQIEAALQLLSTLPPENNKIIRGWKKLGWSPENAVQTQALLHLYKDFCVPKRCLDCQIGYHILGKISYI
;
A
#
# COMPACT_ATOMS: atom_id res chain seq x y z
N THR A 1 -29.33 28.01 -19.99
CA THR A 1 -30.75 28.34 -19.66
C THR A 1 -31.41 29.16 -20.77
N ASP A 2 -30.67 29.97 -21.51
CA ASP A 2 -31.22 30.86 -22.56
C ASP A 2 -31.37 30.21 -23.94
N GLY A 3 -31.23 28.87 -24.02
CA GLY A 3 -31.34 28.09 -25.26
C GLY A 3 -30.11 28.15 -26.19
N GLU A 4 -29.06 28.90 -25.84
CA GLU A 4 -27.82 28.95 -26.61
C GLU A 4 -27.03 27.63 -26.54
N SER A 5 -26.38 27.27 -27.66
CA SER A 5 -25.52 26.09 -27.70
C SER A 5 -24.22 26.31 -26.93
N VAL A 6 -23.80 25.29 -26.18
CA VAL A 6 -22.54 25.29 -25.42
C VAL A 6 -21.60 24.25 -26.00
N GLN A 7 -20.40 24.67 -26.40
CA GLN A 7 -19.34 23.78 -26.87
C GLN A 7 -18.09 23.96 -26.02
N VAL A 8 -17.68 22.89 -25.34
CA VAL A 8 -16.44 22.85 -24.55
C VAL A 8 -15.27 22.60 -25.50
N LEU A 9 -14.43 23.62 -25.74
CA LEU A 9 -13.20 23.47 -26.52
C LEU A 9 -12.03 23.03 -25.64
N HIS A 10 -12.01 23.50 -24.39
CA HIS A 10 -11.09 23.08 -23.35
C HIS A 10 -11.80 23.18 -22.00
N PRO A 11 -11.96 22.09 -21.22
CA PRO A 11 -12.69 22.12 -19.95
C PRO A 11 -11.98 22.93 -18.86
N GLY A 12 -10.68 23.23 -19.06
CA GLY A 12 -9.85 23.87 -18.05
C GLY A 12 -9.07 22.84 -17.22
N THR A 13 -8.38 23.34 -16.20
CA THR A 13 -7.66 22.54 -15.20
C THR A 13 -8.51 22.46 -13.94
N HIS A 14 -8.84 21.24 -13.51
CA HIS A 14 -9.59 20.99 -12.28
C HIS A 14 -8.79 21.51 -11.07
N ASN A 15 -9.42 22.35 -10.28
CA ASN A 15 -8.87 22.97 -9.09
C ASN A 15 -9.20 22.10 -7.87
N HIS A 16 -8.17 21.69 -7.13
CA HIS A 16 -8.32 20.94 -5.88
C HIS A 16 -8.09 21.81 -4.64
N HIS A 17 -8.04 23.13 -4.84
CA HIS A 17 -7.78 24.14 -3.83
C HIS A 17 -8.92 25.17 -3.81
N SER A 18 -8.72 26.29 -3.12
CA SER A 18 -9.69 27.39 -3.06
C SER A 18 -9.95 28.02 -4.44
N GLY A 19 -11.16 28.53 -4.65
CA GLY A 19 -11.61 29.19 -5.87
C GLY A 19 -12.48 28.29 -6.75
N PRO A 20 -12.74 28.70 -8.00
CA PRO A 20 -13.63 27.95 -8.88
C PRO A 20 -13.16 26.53 -9.20
N ASP A 21 -14.09 25.61 -9.46
CA ASP A 21 -13.80 24.20 -9.72
C ASP A 21 -12.87 23.97 -10.91
N PHE A 22 -12.98 24.75 -12.00
CA PHE A 22 -12.07 24.66 -13.14
C PHE A 22 -11.52 26.03 -13.51
N SER A 23 -10.23 26.08 -13.78
CA SER A 23 -9.53 27.29 -14.24
C SER A 23 -9.13 27.20 -15.71
N ASN A 24 -9.05 28.34 -16.40
CA ASN A 24 -8.58 28.44 -17.79
C ASN A 24 -9.35 27.55 -18.79
N ALA A 25 -10.66 27.46 -18.62
CA ALA A 25 -11.54 26.85 -19.59
C ALA A 25 -11.68 27.73 -20.85
N ARG A 26 -11.93 27.10 -21.99
CA ARG A 26 -12.30 27.76 -23.26
C ARG A 26 -13.60 27.16 -23.75
N ILE A 27 -14.66 27.96 -23.71
CA ILE A 27 -16.02 27.50 -23.96
C ILE A 27 -16.66 28.46 -24.96
N ARG A 28 -17.28 27.90 -25.99
CA ARG A 28 -18.10 28.66 -26.94
C ARG A 28 -19.55 28.59 -26.47
N ILE A 29 -20.18 29.75 -26.28
CA ILE A 29 -21.59 29.90 -25.94
C ILE A 29 -22.22 30.72 -27.06
N GLY A 30 -23.14 30.11 -27.82
CA GLY A 30 -23.62 30.68 -29.08
C GLY A 30 -22.45 30.94 -30.04
N ASN A 31 -22.27 32.20 -30.44
CA ASN A 31 -21.18 32.63 -31.33
C ASN A 31 -19.95 33.19 -30.60
N THR A 32 -20.01 33.32 -29.27
CA THR A 32 -18.95 33.96 -28.48
C THR A 32 -18.03 32.92 -27.88
N LEU A 33 -16.72 33.11 -28.05
CA LEU A 33 -15.69 32.32 -27.37
C LEU A 33 -15.30 32.99 -26.05
N TRP A 34 -15.53 32.29 -24.95
CA TRP A 34 -15.17 32.72 -23.60
C TRP A 34 -13.90 32.01 -23.12
N ALA A 35 -13.08 32.73 -22.35
CA ALA A 35 -11.92 32.20 -21.65
C ALA A 35 -11.96 32.62 -20.18
N GLY A 36 -11.97 31.65 -19.26
CA GLY A 36 -12.12 31.92 -17.83
C GLY A 36 -12.38 30.66 -17.02
N ASN A 37 -13.05 30.81 -15.88
CA ASN A 37 -13.27 29.73 -14.92
C ASN A 37 -14.67 29.11 -15.07
N VAL A 38 -14.83 27.88 -14.57
CA VAL A 38 -16.12 27.17 -14.51
C VAL A 38 -16.36 26.75 -13.07
N GLU A 39 -17.59 26.96 -12.60
CA GLU A 39 -18.02 26.52 -11.27
C GLU A 39 -19.13 25.48 -11.39
N LEU A 40 -19.15 24.50 -10.50
CA LEU A 40 -20.14 23.42 -10.45
C LEU A 40 -20.93 23.48 -9.14
N HIS A 41 -22.25 23.40 -9.22
CA HIS A 41 -23.11 23.21 -8.05
C HIS A 41 -24.23 22.20 -8.31
N VAL A 42 -24.88 21.72 -7.24
CA VAL A 42 -26.12 20.94 -7.40
C VAL A 42 -27.26 21.86 -7.84
N THR A 43 -27.33 23.06 -7.26
CA THR A 43 -28.33 24.07 -7.65
C THR A 43 -27.74 25.46 -7.85
N SER A 44 -28.37 26.29 -8.67
CA SER A 44 -27.89 27.65 -8.92
C SER A 44 -27.92 28.55 -7.68
N ARG A 45 -28.84 28.31 -6.73
CA ARG A 45 -28.88 29.00 -5.43
C ARG A 45 -27.59 28.86 -4.61
N GLN A 46 -26.88 27.75 -4.73
CA GLN A 46 -25.66 27.50 -3.94
C GLN A 46 -24.55 28.51 -4.20
N TRP A 47 -24.58 29.19 -5.36
CA TRP A 47 -23.70 30.32 -5.63
C TRP A 47 -23.75 31.38 -4.52
N TYR A 48 -24.96 31.72 -4.07
CA TYR A 48 -25.17 32.73 -3.03
C TYR A 48 -24.95 32.16 -1.62
N GLU A 49 -25.33 30.89 -1.41
CA GLU A 49 -25.15 30.21 -0.13
C GLU A 49 -23.66 30.05 0.23
N HIS A 50 -22.80 29.86 -0.78
CA HIS A 50 -21.35 29.78 -0.61
C HIS A 50 -20.66 31.16 -0.61
N GLY A 51 -21.38 32.25 -0.91
CA GLY A 51 -20.83 33.62 -0.86
C GLY A 51 -20.00 34.03 -2.09
N HIS A 52 -20.04 33.23 -3.17
CA HIS A 52 -19.23 33.44 -4.37
C HIS A 52 -19.50 34.79 -5.05
N GLN A 53 -20.70 35.35 -4.90
CA GLN A 53 -21.07 36.68 -5.41
C GLN A 53 -20.25 37.82 -4.79
N THR A 54 -19.63 37.60 -3.63
CA THR A 54 -18.80 38.59 -2.94
C THR A 54 -17.31 38.26 -2.98
N ASP A 55 -16.94 37.11 -3.53
CA ASP A 55 -15.56 36.65 -3.59
C ASP A 55 -14.96 36.97 -4.96
N ALA A 56 -13.91 37.80 -4.94
CA ALA A 56 -13.22 38.23 -6.14
C ALA A 56 -12.59 37.08 -6.95
N ALA A 57 -12.32 35.93 -6.33
CA ALA A 57 -11.82 34.73 -7.03
C ALA A 57 -12.82 34.18 -8.07
N TYR A 58 -14.11 34.48 -7.90
CA TYR A 58 -15.20 33.99 -8.73
C TYR A 58 -15.65 34.99 -9.81
N ASN A 59 -15.06 36.19 -9.84
CA ASN A 59 -15.40 37.24 -10.81
C ASN A 59 -15.15 36.82 -12.27
N ASN A 60 -14.24 35.87 -12.51
CA ASN A 60 -13.91 35.38 -13.84
C ASN A 60 -14.58 34.03 -14.17
N VAL A 61 -15.65 33.65 -13.48
CA VAL A 61 -16.46 32.48 -13.85
C VAL A 61 -17.26 32.81 -15.10
N ILE A 62 -16.97 32.10 -16.19
CA ILE A 62 -17.58 32.29 -17.51
C ILE A 62 -18.76 31.34 -17.76
N LEU A 63 -18.87 30.27 -16.97
CA LEU A 63 -19.97 29.31 -17.04
C LEU A 63 -20.22 28.73 -15.64
N HIS A 64 -21.47 28.78 -15.21
CA HIS A 64 -21.93 28.03 -14.04
C HIS A 64 -22.61 26.75 -14.50
N VAL A 65 -22.11 25.59 -14.09
CA VAL A 65 -22.71 24.29 -14.42
C VAL A 65 -23.47 23.81 -13.20
N VAL A 66 -24.75 23.51 -13.36
CA VAL A 66 -25.60 23.04 -12.25
C VAL A 66 -26.29 21.75 -12.60
N TYR A 67 -26.53 20.90 -11.61
CA TYR A 67 -27.47 19.79 -11.81
C TYR A 67 -28.87 20.34 -12.12
N ARG A 68 -29.42 21.21 -11.26
CA ARG A 68 -30.73 21.85 -11.46
C ARG A 68 -30.66 23.36 -11.35
N HIS A 69 -31.26 24.09 -12.28
CA HIS A 69 -31.38 25.55 -12.19
C HIS A 69 -32.65 25.93 -11.40
N ASN A 70 -32.50 26.68 -10.30
CA ASN A 70 -33.60 27.01 -9.38
C ASN A 70 -33.72 28.51 -9.02
N LEU A 71 -33.21 29.38 -9.89
CA LEU A 71 -33.31 30.83 -9.77
C LEU A 71 -34.00 31.41 -11.00
N ALA A 72 -34.75 32.50 -10.83
CA ALA A 72 -35.44 33.16 -11.95
C ALA A 72 -34.48 34.00 -12.81
N ALA A 73 -33.44 34.56 -12.19
CA ALA A 73 -32.40 35.33 -12.85
C ALA A 73 -31.05 34.99 -12.21
N PHE A 74 -30.02 34.84 -13.04
CA PHE A 74 -28.67 34.55 -12.60
C PHE A 74 -27.66 35.29 -13.49
N PRO A 75 -26.62 35.94 -12.93
CA PRO A 75 -25.78 36.88 -13.68
C PRO A 75 -24.75 36.20 -14.60
N ILE A 76 -24.58 34.88 -14.50
CA ILE A 76 -23.57 34.10 -15.22
C ILE A 76 -24.29 33.11 -16.14
N PRO A 77 -23.82 32.91 -17.39
CA PRO A 77 -24.33 31.85 -18.25
C PRO A 77 -24.38 30.51 -17.50
N THR A 78 -25.55 29.87 -17.51
CA THR A 78 -25.76 28.64 -16.73
C THR A 78 -26.13 27.46 -17.61
N LEU A 79 -25.37 26.36 -17.47
CA LEU A 79 -25.69 25.07 -18.07
C LEU A 79 -26.35 24.16 -17.03
N GLU A 80 -27.59 23.75 -17.30
CA GLU A 80 -28.32 22.80 -16.47
C GLU A 80 -28.15 21.38 -17.00
N LEU A 81 -27.73 20.45 -16.14
CA LEU A 81 -27.42 19.07 -16.52
C LEU A 81 -28.55 18.07 -16.28
N GLU A 82 -29.52 18.36 -15.40
CA GLU A 82 -30.62 17.44 -15.06
C GLU A 82 -31.37 16.91 -16.30
N PRO A 83 -31.71 17.72 -17.31
CA PRO A 83 -32.35 17.22 -18.54
C PRO A 83 -31.50 16.24 -19.36
N TYR A 84 -30.17 16.24 -19.15
CA TYR A 84 -29.20 15.43 -19.89
C TYR A 84 -28.71 14.21 -19.11
N ILE A 85 -29.09 14.08 -17.84
CA ILE A 85 -28.69 12.96 -16.98
C ILE A 85 -29.89 12.04 -16.78
N ASP A 86 -29.77 10.79 -17.22
CA ASP A 86 -30.80 9.79 -16.97
C ASP A 86 -30.95 9.53 -15.46
N HIS A 87 -32.15 9.78 -14.92
CA HIS A 87 -32.43 9.55 -13.50
C HIS A 87 -32.26 8.08 -13.09
N ARG A 88 -32.37 7.12 -14.02
CA ARG A 88 -32.05 5.70 -13.77
C ARG A 88 -30.58 5.51 -13.39
N LEU A 89 -29.67 6.28 -14.00
CA LEU A 89 -28.24 6.26 -13.67
C LEU A 89 -28.00 6.70 -12.23
N LEU A 90 -28.65 7.79 -11.79
CA LEU A 90 -28.53 8.31 -10.43
C LEU A 90 -29.07 7.30 -9.40
N LEU A 91 -30.21 6.66 -9.69
CA LEU A 91 -30.78 5.62 -8.84
C LEU A 91 -29.86 4.41 -8.74
N HIS A 92 -29.31 3.92 -9.84
CA HIS A 92 -28.38 2.78 -9.85
C HIS A 92 -27.08 3.11 -9.12
N PHE A 93 -26.52 4.30 -9.35
CA PHE A 93 -25.35 4.76 -8.62
C PHE A 93 -25.63 4.78 -7.11
N ARG A 94 -26.75 5.37 -6.69
CA ARG A 94 -27.16 5.41 -5.27
C ARG A 94 -27.29 3.99 -4.70
N GLN A 95 -27.99 3.10 -5.40
CA GLN A 95 -28.14 1.70 -4.99
C GLN A 95 -26.79 1.01 -4.79
N MET A 96 -25.84 1.15 -5.73
CA MET A 96 -24.49 0.60 -5.61
C MET A 96 -23.73 1.19 -4.42
N MET A 97 -23.87 2.49 -4.16
CA MET A 97 -23.17 3.17 -3.08
C MET A 97 -23.76 2.85 -1.71
N GLU A 98 -25.06 2.58 -1.62
CA GLU A 98 -25.77 2.33 -0.37
C GLU A 98 -25.84 0.84 0.01
N THR A 99 -25.31 -0.08 -0.83
CA THR A 99 -25.29 -1.51 -0.48
C THR A 99 -24.50 -1.78 0.80
N GLY A 100 -24.96 -2.74 1.60
CA GLY A 100 -24.20 -3.35 2.69
C GLY A 100 -23.24 -4.46 2.24
N SER A 101 -22.99 -4.58 0.94
CA SER A 101 -22.16 -5.64 0.38
C SER A 101 -20.67 -5.41 0.65
N TRP A 102 -19.86 -6.46 0.49
CA TRP A 102 -18.42 -6.39 0.76
C TRP A 102 -17.68 -5.37 -0.13
N ILE A 103 -18.13 -5.21 -1.39
CA ILE A 103 -17.73 -4.14 -2.31
C ILE A 103 -18.99 -3.60 -3.02
N PRO A 104 -19.01 -2.34 -3.49
CA PRO A 104 -20.20 -1.73 -4.10
C PRO A 104 -20.74 -2.49 -5.32
N CYS A 105 -19.86 -2.99 -6.18
CA CYS A 105 -20.24 -3.69 -7.41
C CYS A 105 -20.54 -5.19 -7.22
N ALA A 106 -20.55 -5.72 -5.99
CA ALA A 106 -20.63 -7.16 -5.74
C ALA A 106 -21.82 -7.87 -6.42
N ALA A 107 -22.98 -7.21 -6.47
CA ALA A 107 -24.19 -7.75 -7.10
C ALA A 107 -24.10 -7.91 -8.63
N HIS A 108 -23.11 -7.28 -9.27
CA HIS A 108 -22.87 -7.35 -10.71
C HIS A 108 -21.82 -8.42 -11.08
N HIS A 109 -21.40 -9.24 -10.12
CA HIS A 109 -20.49 -10.36 -10.40
C HIS A 109 -21.26 -11.65 -10.75
N PRO A 110 -20.74 -12.48 -11.68
CA PRO A 110 -19.49 -12.32 -12.42
C PRO A 110 -19.57 -11.16 -13.42
N LEU A 111 -18.44 -10.46 -13.62
CA LEU A 111 -18.40 -9.31 -14.51
C LEU A 111 -18.54 -9.73 -15.98
N PRO A 112 -19.08 -8.87 -16.85
CA PRO A 112 -19.18 -9.12 -18.28
C PRO A 112 -17.82 -9.43 -18.94
N PRO A 113 -17.75 -10.38 -19.90
CA PRO A 113 -16.49 -10.75 -20.57
C PRO A 113 -15.86 -9.64 -21.41
N ASP A 114 -16.65 -8.66 -21.86
CA ASP A 114 -16.22 -7.53 -22.69
C ASP A 114 -15.49 -6.43 -21.89
N LEU A 115 -15.47 -6.53 -20.56
CA LEU A 115 -14.80 -5.57 -19.70
C LEU A 115 -13.27 -5.76 -19.81
N PRO A 116 -12.49 -4.70 -20.13
CA PRO A 116 -11.03 -4.79 -20.26
C PRO A 116 -10.34 -4.88 -18.88
N LEU A 117 -10.52 -6.00 -18.20
CA LEU A 117 -10.04 -6.22 -16.84
C LEU A 117 -8.53 -6.32 -16.73
N THR A 118 -7.88 -6.95 -17.71
CA THR A 118 -6.41 -7.16 -17.68
C THR A 118 -5.65 -5.83 -17.64
N PRO A 119 -5.87 -4.88 -18.59
CA PRO A 119 -5.20 -3.58 -18.53
C PRO A 119 -5.52 -2.79 -17.25
N TRP A 120 -6.74 -2.93 -16.72
CA TRP A 120 -7.11 -2.28 -15.47
C TRP A 120 -6.32 -2.82 -14.27
N LEU A 121 -6.24 -4.15 -14.15
CA LEU A 121 -5.47 -4.78 -13.09
C LEU A 121 -3.97 -4.48 -13.21
N GLU A 122 -3.41 -4.46 -14.41
CA GLU A 122 -2.02 -4.06 -14.64
C GLU A 122 -1.77 -2.64 -14.11
N ARG A 123 -2.60 -1.67 -14.49
CA ARG A 123 -2.52 -0.29 -13.99
C ARG A 123 -2.63 -0.23 -12.46
N LEU A 124 -3.57 -0.94 -11.86
CA LEU A 124 -3.74 -0.97 -10.41
C LEU A 124 -2.55 -1.59 -9.68
N SER A 125 -1.89 -2.57 -10.29
CA SER A 125 -0.69 -3.18 -9.72
C SER A 125 0.48 -2.19 -9.69
N VAL A 126 0.65 -1.40 -10.76
CA VAL A 126 1.66 -0.33 -10.83
C VAL A 126 1.39 0.74 -9.78
N LEU A 127 0.16 1.27 -9.70
CA LEU A 127 -0.21 2.28 -8.70
C LEU A 127 0.10 1.81 -7.26
N ARG A 128 -0.14 0.52 -6.98
CA ARG A 128 0.17 -0.07 -5.68
C ARG A 128 1.67 -0.15 -5.40
N LEU A 129 2.47 -0.47 -6.42
CA LEU A 129 3.92 -0.53 -6.29
C LEU A 129 4.49 0.88 -6.07
N GLU A 130 3.99 1.89 -6.78
CA GLU A 130 4.37 3.30 -6.58
C GLU A 130 4.05 3.77 -5.16
N GLU A 131 2.86 3.47 -4.63
CA GLU A 131 2.47 3.80 -3.25
C GLU A 131 3.43 3.17 -2.22
N LYS A 132 3.91 1.94 -2.48
CA LYS A 132 4.95 1.30 -1.65
C LYS A 132 6.32 1.95 -1.83
N ALA A 133 6.72 2.28 -3.06
CA ALA A 133 7.98 2.93 -3.36
C ALA A 133 8.08 4.30 -2.67
N ILE A 134 7.01 5.09 -2.64
CA ILE A 134 6.95 6.39 -1.94
C ILE A 134 7.25 6.23 -0.43
N ARG A 135 6.63 5.24 0.22
CA ARG A 135 6.91 4.93 1.64
C ARG A 135 8.37 4.53 1.86
N LEU A 136 8.92 3.72 0.96
CA LEU A 136 10.32 3.31 1.02
C LEU A 136 11.28 4.48 0.78
N HIS A 137 10.92 5.41 -0.10
CA HIS A 137 11.72 6.60 -0.37
C HIS A 137 11.84 7.47 0.89
N THR A 138 10.74 7.65 1.63
CA THR A 138 10.75 8.35 2.92
C THR A 138 11.68 7.66 3.92
N ARG A 139 11.69 6.33 3.95
CA ARG A 139 12.57 5.55 4.82
C ARG A 139 14.04 5.67 4.40
N LEU A 140 14.34 5.64 3.09
CA LEU A 140 15.68 5.84 2.55
C LEU A 140 16.23 7.23 2.92
N GLN A 141 15.40 8.27 2.83
CA GLN A 141 15.75 9.62 3.27
C GLN A 141 16.05 9.68 4.76
N ALA A 142 15.25 9.02 5.60
CA ALA A 142 15.50 8.91 7.04
C ALA A 142 16.81 8.16 7.36
N ASN A 143 17.25 7.27 6.49
CA ASN A 143 18.54 6.57 6.56
C ASN A 143 19.65 7.31 5.79
N THR A 144 19.46 8.60 5.45
CA THR A 144 20.46 9.43 4.75
C THR A 144 20.96 8.85 3.43
N GLY A 145 20.12 8.11 2.71
CA GLY A 145 20.48 7.45 1.45
C GLY A 145 21.17 6.09 1.60
N ASP A 146 21.28 5.54 2.82
CA ASP A 146 21.85 4.21 3.03
C ASP A 146 20.86 3.10 2.61
N TRP A 147 21.11 2.53 1.44
CA TRP A 147 20.34 1.43 0.88
C TRP A 147 20.47 0.11 1.65
N ASN A 148 21.63 -0.18 2.23
CA ASN A 148 21.82 -1.41 3.01
C ASN A 148 21.03 -1.34 4.31
N GLU A 149 21.08 -0.20 5.00
CA GLU A 149 20.31 0.03 6.22
C GLU A 149 18.80 0.03 5.93
N THR A 150 18.39 0.60 4.80
CA THR A 150 16.99 0.60 4.35
C THR A 150 16.49 -0.81 4.03
N ALA A 151 17.31 -1.63 3.35
CA ALA A 151 17.00 -3.03 3.09
C ALA A 151 16.86 -3.85 4.38
N TRP A 152 17.76 -3.63 5.35
CA TRP A 152 17.71 -4.24 6.67
C TRP A 152 16.40 -3.94 7.41
N GLN A 153 16.06 -2.66 7.52
CA GLN A 153 14.85 -2.24 8.23
C GLN A 153 13.57 -2.72 7.53
N LEU A 154 13.58 -2.75 6.20
CA LEU A 154 12.47 -3.26 5.41
C LEU A 154 12.26 -4.78 5.58
N LEU A 155 13.34 -5.57 5.57
CA LEU A 155 13.26 -7.00 5.87
C LEU A 155 12.75 -7.24 7.28
N ALA A 156 13.26 -6.50 8.27
CA ALA A 156 12.79 -6.60 9.64
C ALA A 156 11.29 -6.31 9.74
N ARG A 157 10.81 -5.19 9.17
CA ARG A 157 9.38 -4.86 9.13
C ARG A 157 8.55 -6.00 8.56
N SER A 158 8.99 -6.59 7.45
CA SER A 158 8.28 -7.69 6.82
C SER A 158 8.24 -8.96 7.66
N MET A 159 9.24 -9.23 8.50
CA MET A 159 9.23 -10.37 9.40
C MET A 159 8.12 -10.31 10.47
N GLY A 160 7.58 -9.12 10.76
CA GLY A 160 6.52 -8.91 11.76
C GLY A 160 5.06 -9.00 11.24
N ASN A 161 4.85 -9.30 9.96
CA ASN A 161 3.62 -9.04 9.21
C ASN A 161 2.27 -9.49 9.85
N PRO A 162 1.19 -8.68 9.80
CA PRO A 162 1.18 -7.22 9.94
C PRO A 162 1.25 -6.78 11.42
N VAL A 163 1.04 -7.70 12.37
CA VAL A 163 0.78 -7.38 13.79
C VAL A 163 2.00 -6.80 14.50
N ASN A 164 3.20 -7.32 14.21
CA ASN A 164 4.46 -6.92 14.81
C ASN A 164 5.38 -6.18 13.81
N ALA A 165 4.84 -5.66 12.70
CA ALA A 165 5.63 -4.99 11.68
C ALA A 165 6.36 -3.75 12.24
N GLU A 166 5.65 -2.90 12.99
CA GLU A 166 6.23 -1.69 13.58
C GLU A 166 7.28 -2.00 14.68
N PRO A 167 7.02 -2.91 15.66
CA PRO A 167 8.05 -3.37 16.59
C PRO A 167 9.30 -3.93 15.91
N MET A 168 9.17 -4.74 14.85
CA MET A 168 10.34 -5.26 14.14
C MET A 168 11.14 -4.17 13.43
N GLU A 169 10.46 -3.20 12.80
CA GLU A 169 11.15 -2.05 12.19
C GLU A 169 11.83 -1.17 13.25
N GLN A 170 11.19 -0.93 14.38
CA GLN A 170 11.81 -0.24 15.51
C GLN A 170 13.05 -0.99 16.03
N LEU A 171 12.97 -2.32 16.15
CA LEU A 171 14.11 -3.14 16.56
C LEU A 171 15.30 -2.97 15.60
N SER A 172 15.05 -3.02 14.29
CA SER A 172 16.11 -2.82 13.29
C SER A 172 16.71 -1.42 13.31
N ARG A 173 15.94 -0.38 13.65
CA ARG A 173 16.48 0.98 13.87
C ARG A 173 17.35 1.07 15.12
N ASN A 174 16.95 0.38 16.20
CA ASN A 174 17.73 0.33 17.44
C ASN A 174 19.00 -0.53 17.31
N VAL A 175 19.04 -1.43 16.32
CA VAL A 175 20.20 -2.28 16.00
C VAL A 175 20.58 -2.08 14.54
N PRO A 176 21.36 -1.02 14.20
CA PRO A 176 21.77 -0.75 12.84
C PRO A 176 22.51 -1.94 12.21
N LEU A 177 22.36 -2.13 10.91
CA LEU A 177 22.92 -3.27 10.19
C LEU A 177 24.44 -3.34 10.36
N ALA A 178 25.12 -2.19 10.32
CA ALA A 178 26.57 -2.10 10.48
C ALA A 178 27.05 -2.63 11.85
N LEU A 179 26.25 -2.45 12.91
CA LEU A 179 26.53 -3.01 14.23
C LEU A 179 26.34 -4.52 14.19
N LEU A 180 25.20 -4.99 13.68
CA LEU A 180 24.87 -6.42 13.66
C LEU A 180 25.90 -7.23 12.84
N LYS A 181 26.37 -6.69 11.72
CA LYS A 181 27.41 -7.33 10.87
C LYS A 181 28.74 -7.56 11.59
N ARG A 182 29.06 -6.82 12.66
CA ARG A 182 30.28 -7.07 13.47
C ARG A 182 30.25 -8.42 14.19
N HIS A 183 29.05 -8.99 14.34
CA HIS A 183 28.79 -10.23 15.07
C HIS A 183 28.43 -11.40 14.14
N VAL A 184 28.61 -11.25 12.82
CA VAL A 184 28.18 -12.25 11.83
C VAL A 184 28.77 -13.65 12.07
N GLY A 185 29.99 -13.73 12.61
CA GLY A 185 30.64 -15.00 12.98
C GLY A 185 30.15 -15.62 14.28
N GLN A 186 29.32 -14.92 15.06
CA GLN A 186 28.90 -15.28 16.41
C GLN A 186 27.36 -15.28 16.51
N PRO A 187 26.67 -16.37 16.10
CA PRO A 187 25.21 -16.39 15.98
C PRO A 187 24.48 -16.09 17.30
N LEU A 188 25.03 -16.58 18.41
CA LEU A 188 24.49 -16.33 19.74
C LEU A 188 24.56 -14.85 20.11
N GLU A 189 25.64 -14.15 19.75
CA GLU A 189 25.79 -12.72 20.03
C GLU A 189 24.79 -11.89 19.22
N MET A 190 24.60 -12.20 17.93
CA MET A 190 23.59 -11.55 17.09
C MET A 190 22.19 -11.67 17.70
N GLU A 191 21.82 -12.89 18.10
CA GLU A 191 20.51 -13.13 18.72
C GLU A 191 20.40 -12.45 20.10
N SER A 192 21.47 -12.44 20.90
CA SER A 192 21.50 -11.75 22.20
C SER A 192 21.30 -10.25 22.05
N ILE A 193 21.95 -9.64 21.05
CA ILE A 193 21.78 -8.21 20.72
C ILE A 193 20.33 -7.93 20.32
N LEU A 194 19.76 -8.71 19.39
CA LEU A 194 18.42 -8.44 18.88
C LEU A 194 17.32 -8.73 19.92
N LEU A 195 17.34 -9.90 20.56
CA LEU A 195 16.32 -10.28 21.55
C LEU A 195 16.45 -9.49 22.85
N GLY A 196 17.68 -9.12 23.23
CA GLY A 196 17.92 -8.21 24.35
C GLY A 196 17.39 -6.82 24.07
N THR A 197 17.70 -6.25 22.89
CA THR A 197 17.18 -4.94 22.47
C THR A 197 15.66 -4.95 22.33
N ALA A 198 15.07 -6.08 21.93
CA ALA A 198 13.62 -6.27 21.89
C ALA A 198 12.96 -6.32 23.28
N GLY A 199 13.73 -6.31 24.38
CA GLY A 199 13.21 -6.39 25.74
C GLY A 199 12.82 -7.82 26.17
N MET A 200 13.23 -8.84 25.42
CA MET A 200 12.82 -10.24 25.66
C MET A 200 13.78 -11.03 26.58
N LEU A 201 14.91 -10.43 26.97
CA LEU A 201 15.89 -11.02 27.89
C LEU A 201 15.78 -10.45 29.32
N GLN A 202 14.62 -9.91 29.69
CA GLN A 202 14.34 -9.43 31.04
C GLN A 202 13.82 -10.57 31.94
N GLY A 203 14.22 -10.57 33.21
CA GLY A 203 13.81 -11.57 34.21
C GLY A 203 14.85 -12.64 34.51
N SER A 204 14.45 -13.68 35.24
CA SER A 204 15.28 -14.82 35.64
C SER A 204 15.03 -16.02 34.74
N PHE A 205 16.09 -16.60 34.19
CA PHE A 205 16.02 -17.79 33.36
C PHE A 205 16.60 -18.99 34.09
N GLY A 206 15.91 -20.14 34.04
CA GLY A 206 16.39 -21.39 34.63
C GLY A 206 17.37 -22.16 33.73
N GLU A 207 17.36 -21.89 32.43
CA GLU A 207 18.20 -22.58 31.44
C GLU A 207 19.49 -21.82 31.12
N LEU A 208 20.57 -22.56 30.84
CA LEU A 208 21.89 -21.99 30.55
C LEU A 208 21.90 -21.11 29.29
N TYR A 209 21.15 -21.50 28.25
CA TYR A 209 21.14 -20.79 26.98
C TYR A 209 20.61 -19.34 27.09
N PRO A 210 19.37 -19.09 27.56
CA PRO A 210 18.88 -17.73 27.77
C PRO A 210 19.67 -16.95 28.84
N HIS A 211 20.21 -17.62 29.86
CA HIS A 211 21.09 -16.96 30.84
C HIS A 211 22.39 -16.44 30.19
N LYS A 212 22.99 -17.22 29.29
CA LYS A 212 24.16 -16.80 28.50
C LYS A 212 23.81 -15.63 27.60
N MET A 213 22.67 -15.69 26.88
CA MET A 213 22.23 -14.58 26.04
C MET A 213 22.02 -13.28 26.83
N GLN A 214 21.42 -13.38 28.02
CA GLN A 214 21.22 -12.23 28.89
C GLN A 214 22.56 -11.62 29.34
N THR A 215 23.54 -12.47 29.67
CA THR A 215 24.88 -12.03 30.07
C THR A 215 25.61 -11.35 28.91
N ASP A 216 25.58 -11.96 27.73
CA ASP A 216 26.19 -11.42 26.52
C ASP A 216 25.52 -10.09 26.14
N PHE A 217 24.19 -10.02 26.21
CA PHE A 217 23.45 -8.78 25.94
C PHE A 217 23.84 -7.64 26.89
N ARG A 218 23.98 -7.88 28.21
CA ARG A 218 24.42 -6.83 29.15
C ARG A 218 25.78 -6.24 28.77
N HIS A 219 26.69 -7.09 28.29
CA HIS A 219 27.99 -6.63 27.78
C HIS A 219 27.82 -5.74 26.54
N TRP A 220 27.08 -6.21 25.53
CA TRP A 220 26.89 -5.47 24.27
C TRP A 220 26.05 -4.20 24.44
N GLN A 221 25.06 -4.22 25.32
CA GLN A 221 24.25 -3.07 25.68
C GLN A 221 25.13 -1.93 26.20
N LYS A 222 26.05 -2.22 27.12
CA LYS A 222 27.00 -1.24 27.64
C LYS A 222 27.98 -0.77 26.56
N LYS A 223 28.52 -1.70 25.76
CA LYS A 223 29.54 -1.39 24.75
C LYS A 223 29.02 -0.51 23.61
N TYR A 224 27.78 -0.71 23.18
CA TYR A 224 27.18 0.01 22.04
C TYR A 224 26.07 0.99 22.44
N ASN A 225 25.83 1.17 23.74
CA ASN A 225 24.75 2.02 24.25
C ASN A 225 23.37 1.65 23.68
N LEU A 226 23.05 0.36 23.65
CA LEU A 226 21.80 -0.14 23.06
C LEU A 226 20.59 0.26 23.91
N VAL A 227 19.56 0.79 23.25
CA VAL A 227 18.30 1.17 23.89
C VAL A 227 17.33 -0.01 23.84
N THR A 228 17.07 -0.58 25.01
CA THR A 228 16.10 -1.66 25.17
C THR A 228 14.67 -1.16 24.98
N MET A 229 13.90 -1.89 24.19
CA MET A 229 12.48 -1.66 23.95
C MET A 229 11.63 -2.21 25.09
N ASP A 230 10.42 -1.69 25.26
CA ASP A 230 9.44 -2.29 26.14
C ASP A 230 8.95 -3.62 25.53
N GLY A 231 9.14 -4.73 26.27
CA GLY A 231 8.71 -6.06 25.85
C GLY A 231 7.19 -6.19 25.62
N SER A 232 6.38 -5.31 26.23
CA SER A 232 4.90 -5.35 26.15
C SER A 232 4.33 -4.98 24.77
N ILE A 233 5.14 -4.32 23.93
CA ILE A 233 4.72 -3.92 22.58
C ILE A 233 4.56 -5.13 21.65
N TRP A 234 5.30 -6.21 21.92
CA TRP A 234 5.28 -7.42 21.12
C TRP A 234 4.00 -8.22 21.35
N LYS A 235 3.29 -8.52 20.27
CA LYS A 235 2.02 -9.25 20.34
C LYS A 235 2.25 -10.72 20.02
N PHE A 236 1.82 -11.60 20.92
CA PHE A 236 1.85 -13.06 20.74
C PHE A 236 0.46 -13.68 20.49
N GLY A 237 -0.60 -13.00 20.93
CA GLY A 237 -1.97 -13.50 20.88
C GLY A 237 -2.50 -13.70 19.45
N ARG A 238 -3.30 -14.76 19.26
CA ARG A 238 -3.94 -15.14 17.98
C ARG A 238 -2.97 -15.44 16.83
N MET A 239 -1.69 -15.67 17.15
CA MET A 239 -0.68 -16.09 16.18
C MET A 239 -0.34 -17.57 16.37
N ARG A 240 0.13 -18.21 15.30
CA ARG A 240 0.69 -19.56 15.39
C ARG A 240 2.08 -19.47 16.04
N PRO A 241 2.47 -20.44 16.89
CA PRO A 241 3.75 -20.38 17.61
C PRO A 241 4.99 -20.16 16.72
N GLY A 242 5.05 -20.78 15.53
CA GLY A 242 6.14 -20.54 14.56
C GLY A 242 6.18 -19.13 13.94
N HIS A 243 5.19 -18.26 14.22
CA HIS A 243 5.14 -16.87 13.78
C HIS A 243 5.46 -15.89 14.93
N PHE A 244 5.85 -16.39 16.10
CA PHE A 244 6.15 -15.52 17.24
C PHE A 244 7.39 -14.65 16.97
N PRO A 245 7.43 -13.43 17.55
CA PRO A 245 8.55 -12.50 17.38
C PRO A 245 9.91 -13.10 17.73
N THR A 246 10.00 -13.94 18.76
CA THR A 246 11.22 -14.66 19.15
C THR A 246 11.81 -15.46 17.99
N ILE A 247 10.96 -16.27 17.34
CA ILE A 247 11.32 -17.07 16.16
C ILE A 247 11.69 -16.17 14.98
N ARG A 248 10.89 -15.13 14.73
CA ARG A 248 11.11 -14.20 13.62
C ARG A 248 12.41 -13.40 13.75
N ILE A 249 12.77 -13.01 14.96
CA ILE A 249 14.02 -12.30 15.26
C ILE A 249 15.22 -13.22 15.02
N SER A 250 15.16 -14.48 15.48
CA SER A 250 16.22 -15.46 15.22
C SER A 250 16.38 -15.74 13.72
N GLN A 251 15.28 -15.93 12.98
CA GLN A 251 15.31 -16.07 11.53
C GLN A 251 15.89 -14.84 10.82
N LEU A 252 15.55 -13.63 11.29
CA LEU A 252 16.08 -12.38 10.74
C LEU A 252 17.61 -12.29 10.92
N ALA A 253 18.12 -12.69 12.10
CA ALA A 253 19.56 -12.79 12.34
C ALA A 253 20.24 -13.76 11.37
N ALA A 254 19.60 -14.92 11.11
CA ALA A 254 20.10 -15.92 10.17
C ALA A 254 20.18 -15.39 8.73
N ILE A 255 19.20 -14.60 8.28
CA ILE A 255 19.24 -13.94 6.95
C ILE A 255 20.47 -13.04 6.83
N VAL A 256 20.68 -12.13 7.80
CA VAL A 256 21.85 -11.22 7.76
C VAL A 256 23.16 -12.01 7.80
N ARG A 257 23.20 -13.10 8.57
CA ARG A 257 24.38 -13.95 8.67
C ARG A 257 24.76 -14.60 7.34
N GLN A 258 23.78 -15.14 6.63
CA GLN A 258 24.04 -15.87 5.38
C GLN A 258 24.14 -14.97 4.15
N THR A 259 23.82 -13.67 4.28
CA THR A 259 23.82 -12.73 3.16
C THR A 259 24.76 -11.55 3.45
N PRO A 260 26.10 -11.72 3.28
CA PRO A 260 27.08 -10.67 3.53
C PRO A 260 26.80 -9.38 2.73
N HIS A 261 26.41 -9.54 1.46
CA HIS A 261 26.10 -8.46 0.52
C HIS A 261 24.60 -8.26 0.35
N LEU A 262 23.90 -7.97 1.47
CA LEU A 262 22.44 -7.89 1.53
C LEU A 262 21.77 -7.15 0.36
N LEU A 263 22.18 -5.90 0.11
CA LEU A 263 21.58 -5.09 -0.95
C LEU A 263 21.79 -5.68 -2.34
N ASP A 264 23.02 -6.04 -2.68
CA ASP A 264 23.39 -6.62 -3.98
C ASP A 264 22.57 -7.89 -4.27
N SER A 265 22.51 -8.76 -3.28
CA SER A 265 21.67 -9.95 -3.26
C SER A 265 20.18 -9.63 -3.50
N ILE A 266 19.67 -8.58 -2.84
CA ILE A 266 18.29 -8.12 -3.02
C ILE A 266 18.06 -7.52 -4.40
N LEU A 267 19.03 -6.86 -5.02
CA LEU A 267 18.86 -6.21 -6.33
C LEU A 267 18.99 -7.20 -7.49
N HIS A 268 19.89 -8.19 -7.40
CA HIS A 268 20.32 -8.93 -8.60
C HIS A 268 19.89 -10.40 -8.66
N LEU A 269 19.51 -11.03 -7.54
CA LEU A 269 19.06 -12.44 -7.59
C LEU A 269 17.72 -12.59 -8.32
N ASP A 270 17.50 -13.73 -8.97
CA ASP A 270 16.20 -14.09 -9.52
C ASP A 270 15.24 -14.60 -8.43
N SER A 271 14.03 -14.99 -8.81
CA SER A 271 13.03 -15.53 -7.88
C SER A 271 13.56 -16.73 -7.07
N LYS A 272 14.34 -17.62 -7.70
CA LYS A 272 14.90 -18.81 -7.03
C LYS A 272 16.02 -18.44 -6.07
N GLY A 273 16.93 -17.55 -6.48
CA GLY A 273 18.01 -17.04 -5.65
C GLY A 273 17.48 -16.29 -4.42
N LEU A 274 16.45 -15.46 -4.59
CA LEU A 274 15.78 -14.79 -3.48
C LEU A 274 15.09 -15.79 -2.52
N GLN A 275 14.45 -16.83 -3.04
CA GLN A 275 13.87 -17.88 -2.20
C GLN A 275 14.93 -18.61 -1.39
N HIS A 276 16.07 -18.94 -2.01
CA HIS A 276 17.20 -19.57 -1.32
C HIS A 276 17.82 -18.65 -0.26
N MET A 277 17.98 -17.36 -0.57
CA MET A 277 18.45 -16.34 0.40
C MET A 277 17.53 -16.24 1.63
N LEU A 278 16.22 -16.47 1.47
CA LEU A 278 15.24 -16.40 2.56
C LEU A 278 14.95 -17.77 3.18
N GLU A 279 15.56 -18.85 2.69
CA GLU A 279 15.38 -20.21 3.20
C GLU A 279 16.23 -20.41 4.47
N VAL A 280 15.77 -19.82 5.57
CA VAL A 280 16.48 -19.84 6.87
C VAL A 280 15.71 -20.57 7.95
N ALA A 281 16.45 -21.16 8.88
CA ALA A 281 15.94 -21.68 10.15
C ALA A 281 16.27 -20.74 11.31
N ALA A 282 15.45 -20.75 12.35
CA ALA A 282 15.85 -20.22 13.65
C ALA A 282 16.97 -21.09 14.27
N SER A 283 17.70 -20.54 15.24
CA SER A 283 18.77 -21.26 15.94
C SER A 283 18.26 -22.52 16.68
N PRO A 284 19.14 -23.48 17.02
CA PRO A 284 18.74 -24.77 17.59
C PRO A 284 17.80 -24.66 18.81
N TYR A 285 18.02 -23.67 19.68
CA TYR A 285 17.17 -23.44 20.86
C TYR A 285 15.68 -23.28 20.48
N TRP A 286 15.39 -22.55 19.41
CA TRP A 286 14.02 -22.28 18.95
C TRP A 286 13.34 -23.45 18.25
N GLN A 287 14.06 -24.53 17.96
CA GLN A 287 13.45 -25.74 17.43
C GLN A 287 12.54 -26.39 18.48
N GLU A 288 12.94 -26.28 19.75
CA GLU A 288 12.22 -26.83 20.90
C GLU A 288 11.49 -25.76 21.72
N HIS A 289 11.72 -24.47 21.45
CA HIS A 289 11.14 -23.37 22.23
C HIS A 289 10.40 -22.38 21.34
N TYR A 290 9.26 -21.89 21.83
CA TYR A 290 8.57 -20.72 21.25
C TYR A 290 8.75 -19.47 22.11
N HIS A 291 8.98 -19.69 23.40
CA HIS A 291 9.29 -18.68 24.41
C HIS A 291 10.39 -19.22 25.33
N PHE A 292 11.11 -18.33 26.01
CA PHE A 292 12.18 -18.69 26.94
C PHE A 292 11.75 -19.51 28.19
N HIS A 293 10.44 -19.69 28.42
CA HIS A 293 9.90 -20.38 29.59
C HIS A 293 9.06 -21.61 29.24
N LYS A 294 8.94 -21.97 27.95
CA LYS A 294 8.07 -23.05 27.52
C LYS A 294 8.63 -23.78 26.32
N SER A 295 8.95 -25.05 26.54
CA SER A 295 9.30 -25.99 25.48
C SER A 295 8.04 -26.45 24.71
N GLY A 296 8.23 -26.86 23.47
CA GLY A 296 7.22 -27.40 22.58
C GLY A 296 7.84 -28.43 21.63
N ASP A 297 7.07 -28.88 20.63
CA ASP A 297 7.50 -29.97 19.75
C ASP A 297 8.73 -29.60 18.92
N ALA A 298 9.76 -30.45 18.95
CA ALA A 298 11.03 -30.29 18.27
C ALA A 298 10.85 -30.33 16.74
N THR A 299 10.87 -29.17 16.09
CA THR A 299 10.83 -29.07 14.62
C THR A 299 11.65 -27.89 14.13
N PRO A 300 12.36 -28.01 13.00
CA PRO A 300 13.07 -26.89 12.39
C PRO A 300 12.11 -25.72 12.12
N ARG A 301 12.41 -24.56 12.69
CA ARG A 301 11.59 -23.34 12.50
C ARG A 301 12.04 -22.63 11.23
N MET A 302 11.69 -23.20 10.09
CA MET A 302 11.96 -22.62 8.77
C MET A 302 11.05 -21.44 8.48
N LEU A 303 11.53 -20.49 7.66
CA LEU A 303 10.65 -19.54 6.99
C LEU A 303 9.75 -20.28 5.99
N GLY A 304 8.43 -20.20 6.19
CA GLY A 304 7.47 -20.85 5.30
C GLY A 304 7.39 -20.19 3.93
N LYS A 305 7.11 -20.98 2.88
CA LYS A 305 7.04 -20.52 1.48
C LYS A 305 6.13 -19.28 1.28
N GLN A 306 4.99 -19.23 1.97
CA GLN A 306 4.08 -18.07 1.90
C GLN A 306 4.70 -16.80 2.48
N MET A 307 5.49 -16.94 3.55
CA MET A 307 6.20 -15.80 4.16
C MET A 307 7.30 -15.31 3.25
N ILE A 308 8.08 -16.22 2.67
CA ILE A 308 9.13 -15.91 1.68
C ILE A 308 8.52 -15.15 0.50
N ALA A 309 7.45 -15.68 -0.12
CA ALA A 309 6.75 -14.99 -1.20
C ALA A 309 6.23 -13.60 -0.75
N SER A 310 5.68 -13.50 0.47
CA SER A 310 5.21 -12.21 1.00
C SER A 310 6.33 -11.19 1.16
N ILE A 311 7.50 -11.59 1.65
CA ILE A 311 8.69 -10.72 1.75
C ILE A 311 9.12 -10.26 0.36
N ILE A 312 9.18 -11.16 -0.62
CA ILE A 312 9.59 -10.79 -1.98
C ILE A 312 8.60 -9.78 -2.58
N ILE A 313 7.30 -10.07 -2.51
CA ILE A 313 6.22 -9.23 -3.08
C ILE A 313 6.11 -7.87 -2.37
N ASN A 314 6.21 -7.84 -1.05
CA ASN A 314 5.89 -6.65 -0.26
C ASN A 314 7.10 -5.83 0.17
N SER A 315 8.32 -6.35 0.03
CA SER A 315 9.56 -5.65 0.37
C SER A 315 10.55 -5.60 -0.77
N ILE A 316 10.94 -6.75 -1.33
CA ILE A 316 12.05 -6.80 -2.29
C ILE A 316 11.67 -6.15 -3.62
N VAL A 317 10.52 -6.51 -4.20
CA VAL A 317 10.04 -5.90 -5.45
C VAL A 317 9.90 -4.37 -5.32
N PRO A 318 9.22 -3.82 -4.30
CA PRO A 318 9.16 -2.37 -4.11
C PRO A 318 10.52 -1.69 -3.94
N LEU A 319 11.47 -2.34 -3.25
CA LEU A 319 12.82 -1.78 -3.07
C LEU A 319 13.60 -1.75 -4.40
N ARG A 320 13.52 -2.82 -5.21
CA ARG A 320 14.09 -2.84 -6.56
C ARG A 320 13.51 -1.74 -7.43
N LEU A 321 12.19 -1.59 -7.42
CA LEU A 321 11.52 -0.56 -8.21
C LEU A 321 11.98 0.83 -7.82
N LEU A 322 12.04 1.14 -6.52
CA LEU A 322 12.53 2.42 -6.04
C LEU A 322 13.99 2.67 -6.44
N TYR A 323 14.85 1.67 -6.28
CA TYR A 323 16.26 1.76 -6.69
C TYR A 323 16.40 2.05 -8.18
N ALA A 324 15.65 1.31 -9.02
CA ALA A 324 15.66 1.48 -10.46
C ALA A 324 15.14 2.87 -10.90
N GLN A 325 14.08 3.37 -10.25
CA GLN A 325 13.54 4.71 -10.51
C GLN A 325 14.54 5.82 -10.16
N LEU A 326 15.23 5.72 -9.02
CA LEU A 326 16.20 6.73 -8.58
C LEU A 326 17.52 6.68 -9.36
N THR A 327 17.82 5.55 -10.01
CA THR A 327 19.00 5.38 -10.85
C THR A 327 18.71 5.49 -12.35
N ASP A 328 17.48 5.86 -12.71
CA ASP A 328 16.99 5.99 -14.09
C ASP A 328 17.28 4.75 -14.96
N ASN A 329 17.05 3.56 -14.39
CA ASN A 329 17.36 2.28 -15.01
C ASN A 329 16.09 1.52 -15.40
N THR A 330 15.64 1.73 -16.65
CA THR A 330 14.42 1.12 -17.20
C THR A 330 14.46 -0.42 -17.20
N ASP A 331 15.60 -1.03 -17.53
CA ASP A 331 15.75 -2.49 -17.54
C ASP A 331 15.50 -3.09 -16.15
N GLN A 332 15.93 -2.41 -15.08
CA GLN A 332 15.69 -2.85 -13.70
C GLN A 332 14.24 -2.62 -13.25
N ILE A 333 13.54 -1.62 -13.79
CA ILE A 333 12.10 -1.45 -13.59
C ILE A 333 11.36 -2.65 -14.18
N GLU A 334 11.66 -3.01 -15.43
CA GLU A 334 11.07 -4.16 -16.11
C GLU A 334 11.37 -5.47 -15.37
N ALA A 335 12.63 -5.68 -14.95
CA ALA A 335 13.03 -6.86 -14.18
C ALA A 335 12.29 -6.97 -12.84
N ALA A 336 12.03 -5.85 -12.15
CA ALA A 336 11.26 -5.85 -10.90
C ALA A 336 9.79 -6.24 -11.13
N LEU A 337 9.17 -5.75 -12.21
CA LEU A 337 7.81 -6.11 -12.61
C LEU A 337 7.71 -7.56 -13.06
N GLN A 338 8.70 -8.05 -13.82
CA GLN A 338 8.81 -9.45 -14.22
C GLN A 338 8.99 -10.37 -13.01
N LEU A 339 9.82 -10.00 -12.02
CA LEU A 339 9.94 -10.76 -10.79
C LEU A 339 8.57 -10.92 -10.11
N LEU A 340 7.77 -9.85 -10.03
CA LEU A 340 6.43 -9.90 -9.45
C LEU A 340 5.50 -10.87 -10.20
N SER A 341 5.56 -10.93 -11.54
CA SER A 341 4.70 -11.82 -12.33
C SER A 341 5.05 -13.30 -12.16
N THR A 342 6.30 -13.63 -11.80
CA THR A 342 6.72 -15.01 -11.52
C THR A 342 6.29 -15.55 -10.15
N LEU A 343 5.80 -14.69 -9.25
CA LEU A 343 5.47 -15.06 -7.88
C LEU A 343 4.02 -15.56 -7.75
N PRO A 344 3.77 -16.56 -6.88
CA PRO A 344 2.44 -17.10 -6.70
C PRO A 344 1.48 -16.05 -6.10
N PRO A 345 0.17 -16.21 -6.33
CA PRO A 345 -0.83 -15.30 -5.79
C PRO A 345 -0.86 -15.37 -4.26
N GLU A 346 -1.00 -14.21 -3.62
CA GLU A 346 -1.14 -14.13 -2.16
C GLU A 346 -2.47 -14.71 -1.66
N ASN A 347 -2.47 -15.21 -0.41
CA ASN A 347 -3.67 -15.73 0.24
C ASN A 347 -3.97 -14.98 1.54
N ASN A 348 -4.70 -13.87 1.42
CA ASN A 348 -5.17 -13.09 2.57
C ASN A 348 -6.71 -12.94 2.55
N LYS A 349 -7.27 -12.32 3.60
CA LYS A 349 -8.74 -12.18 3.76
C LYS A 349 -9.39 -11.47 2.57
N ILE A 350 -8.72 -10.46 2.01
CA ILE A 350 -9.22 -9.69 0.86
C ILE A 350 -9.22 -10.55 -0.40
N ILE A 351 -8.11 -11.24 -0.70
CA ILE A 351 -8.05 -12.14 -1.87
C ILE A 351 -9.07 -13.28 -1.77
N ARG A 352 -9.32 -13.83 -0.58
CA ARG A 352 -10.39 -14.80 -0.37
C ARG A 352 -11.79 -14.22 -0.61
N GLY A 353 -11.99 -12.93 -0.32
CA GLY A 353 -13.22 -12.22 -0.67
C GLY A 353 -13.39 -12.13 -2.19
N TRP A 354 -12.35 -11.76 -2.92
CA TRP A 354 -12.37 -11.70 -4.39
C TRP A 354 -12.66 -13.06 -5.02
N LYS A 355 -12.06 -14.14 -4.48
CA LYS A 355 -12.36 -15.52 -4.91
C LYS A 355 -13.83 -15.90 -4.76
N LYS A 356 -14.51 -15.42 -3.71
CA LYS A 356 -15.97 -15.65 -3.54
C LYS A 356 -16.81 -14.93 -4.59
N LEU A 357 -16.29 -13.85 -5.18
CA LEU A 357 -16.91 -13.13 -6.29
C LEU A 357 -16.51 -13.68 -7.68
N GLY A 358 -15.85 -14.85 -7.73
CA GLY A 358 -15.47 -15.51 -8.97
C GLY A 358 -14.09 -15.14 -9.52
N TRP A 359 -13.28 -14.34 -8.80
CA TRP A 359 -11.93 -13.97 -9.26
C TRP A 359 -10.89 -14.99 -8.82
N SER A 360 -10.14 -15.55 -9.77
CA SER A 360 -9.07 -16.50 -9.50
C SER A 360 -7.72 -15.92 -9.91
N PRO A 361 -7.04 -15.14 -9.04
CA PRO A 361 -5.76 -14.55 -9.40
C PRO A 361 -4.69 -15.64 -9.60
N GLU A 362 -3.93 -15.52 -10.69
CA GLU A 362 -2.93 -16.49 -11.14
C GLU A 362 -1.53 -16.20 -10.60
N ASN A 363 -1.23 -14.94 -10.28
CA ASN A 363 0.08 -14.49 -9.82
C ASN A 363 -0.02 -13.30 -8.85
N ALA A 364 1.13 -12.86 -8.34
CA ALA A 364 1.21 -11.77 -7.39
C ALA A 364 0.84 -10.40 -7.99
N VAL A 365 1.01 -10.18 -9.30
CA VAL A 365 0.58 -8.93 -9.96
C VAL A 365 -0.92 -8.74 -9.78
N GLN A 366 -1.70 -9.78 -10.05
CA GLN A 366 -3.16 -9.73 -9.91
C GLN A 366 -3.58 -9.60 -8.44
N THR A 367 -2.90 -10.26 -7.49
CA THR A 367 -3.25 -10.05 -6.07
C THR A 367 -2.90 -8.67 -5.57
N GLN A 368 -1.79 -8.07 -6.03
CA GLN A 368 -1.47 -6.68 -5.73
C GLN A 368 -2.51 -5.72 -6.32
N ALA A 369 -2.91 -5.92 -7.59
CA ALA A 369 -3.97 -5.13 -8.22
C ALA A 369 -5.30 -5.18 -7.44
N LEU A 370 -5.76 -6.39 -7.08
CA LEU A 370 -7.01 -6.59 -6.35
C LEU A 370 -6.95 -6.04 -4.91
N LEU A 371 -5.78 -6.02 -4.28
CA LEU A 371 -5.59 -5.38 -2.99
C LEU A 371 -5.71 -3.86 -3.09
N HIS A 372 -5.16 -3.25 -4.14
CA HIS A 372 -5.29 -1.82 -4.40
C HIS A 372 -6.73 -1.45 -4.76
N LEU A 373 -7.35 -2.16 -5.69
CA LEU A 373 -8.76 -1.99 -6.06
C LEU A 373 -9.65 -2.00 -4.83
N TYR A 374 -9.46 -2.99 -3.94
CA TYR A 374 -10.27 -3.08 -2.73
C TYR A 374 -10.06 -1.88 -1.80
N LYS A 375 -8.81 -1.55 -1.46
CA LYS A 375 -8.49 -0.55 -0.43
C LYS A 375 -8.68 0.89 -0.90
N ASP A 376 -8.27 1.17 -2.13
CA ASP A 376 -8.15 2.53 -2.67
C ASP A 376 -9.34 2.93 -3.54
N PHE A 377 -10.19 1.97 -3.93
CA PHE A 377 -11.41 2.24 -4.71
C PHE A 377 -12.68 1.70 -4.04
N CYS A 378 -12.76 0.40 -3.75
CA CYS A 378 -14.01 -0.20 -3.27
C CYS A 378 -14.40 0.28 -1.86
N VAL A 379 -13.45 0.30 -0.92
CA VAL A 379 -13.68 0.78 0.45
C VAL A 379 -14.09 2.27 0.49
N PRO A 380 -13.38 3.20 -0.18
CA PRO A 380 -13.80 4.60 -0.26
C PRO A 380 -14.92 4.86 -1.27
N LYS A 381 -15.48 3.81 -1.91
CA LYS A 381 -16.58 3.90 -2.88
C LYS A 381 -16.29 4.78 -4.11
N ARG A 382 -15.04 4.79 -4.59
CA ARG A 382 -14.61 5.51 -5.80
C ARG A 382 -15.00 4.79 -7.10
N CYS A 383 -16.26 4.40 -7.24
CA CYS A 383 -16.74 3.62 -8.38
C CYS A 383 -16.75 4.41 -9.70
N LEU A 384 -16.88 5.74 -9.65
CA LEU A 384 -16.77 6.60 -10.84
C LEU A 384 -15.35 6.70 -11.38
N ASP A 385 -14.34 6.50 -10.52
CA ASP A 385 -12.91 6.45 -10.91
C ASP A 385 -12.44 5.03 -11.28
N CYS A 386 -13.30 4.03 -11.13
CA CYS A 386 -12.97 2.62 -11.33
C CYS A 386 -13.55 2.13 -12.66
N GLN A 387 -12.74 1.49 -13.51
CA GLN A 387 -13.22 0.99 -14.81
C GLN A 387 -14.39 0.00 -14.68
N ILE A 388 -14.43 -0.81 -13.62
CA ILE A 388 -15.54 -1.72 -13.34
C ILE A 388 -16.82 -0.92 -13.04
N GLY A 389 -16.72 0.08 -12.15
CA GLY A 389 -17.87 0.91 -11.78
C GLY A 389 -18.37 1.74 -12.96
N TYR A 390 -17.46 2.37 -13.70
CA TYR A 390 -17.76 3.11 -14.91
C TYR A 390 -18.47 2.25 -15.96
N HIS A 391 -18.03 1.01 -16.19
CA HIS A 391 -18.70 0.12 -17.15
C HIS A 391 -20.10 -0.29 -16.72
N ILE A 392 -20.27 -0.62 -15.44
CA ILE A 392 -21.59 -0.99 -14.88
C ILE A 392 -22.58 0.18 -15.00
N LEU A 393 -22.12 1.40 -14.72
CA LEU A 393 -22.95 2.60 -14.75
C LEU A 393 -23.16 3.13 -16.19
N GLY A 394 -22.13 3.06 -17.04
CA GLY A 394 -22.13 3.62 -18.39
C GLY A 394 -23.06 2.91 -19.38
N LYS A 395 -23.31 1.60 -19.19
CA LYS A 395 -24.21 0.81 -20.08
C LYS A 395 -25.69 1.25 -20.04
N ILE A 396 -26.08 2.10 -19.10
CA ILE A 396 -27.47 2.60 -19.01
C ILE A 396 -27.72 3.72 -20.05
N SER A 397 -26.67 4.36 -20.58
CA SER A 397 -26.79 5.54 -21.45
C SER A 397 -27.19 5.25 -22.90
N TYR A 398 -27.42 3.98 -23.27
CA TYR A 398 -27.75 3.56 -24.63
C TYR A 398 -29.02 2.68 -24.72
N ILE A 399 -30.01 2.92 -23.85
CA ILE A 399 -31.35 2.33 -23.98
C ILE A 399 -32.43 3.40 -23.86
#